data_AF-A0A2V6FH71-F1
#
_entry.id   AF-A0A2V6FH71-F1
#
_cell.length_a   1.000
_cell.length_b   1.000
_cell.length_c   1.000
_cell.angle_alpha   90.00
_cell.angle_beta   90.00
_cell.angle_gamma   90.00
#
_symmetry.space_group_name_H-M   'P 1'
#
loop_
_entity.id
_entity.type
_entity.pdbx_description
1 polymer ?
#
loop_
_entity_poly.entity_id
_entity_poly.type
_entity_poly.pdbx_seq_one_letter_code
_entity_poly.pdbx_strand_id
1 'polypeptide(L)' 'MKRELKPEEHEEIVNAVAAGDRIKALNIYLSATEGNLTDAQNYLRTLSAKAEVAESERFVEKSG' A
#
# COMPACT_ATOMS: atom_id res chain seq x y z
N MET A 1 -19.81 -8.87 -2.13
CA MET A 1 -19.62 -8.21 -0.81
C MET A 1 -18.17 -7.80 -0.75
N LYS A 2 -17.83 -6.57 -0.35
CA LYS A 2 -16.42 -6.21 -0.18
C LYS A 2 -15.91 -6.85 1.12
N ARG A 3 -14.87 -7.67 1.03
CA ARG A 3 -14.18 -8.22 2.21
C ARG A 3 -13.09 -7.22 2.65
N GLU A 4 -12.91 -7.08 3.96
CA GLU A 4 -11.82 -6.27 4.50
C GLU A 4 -10.49 -7.01 4.42
N LEU A 5 -9.41 -6.25 4.18
CA LEU A 5 -8.04 -6.78 4.20
C LEU A 5 -7.68 -7.25 5.60
N LYS A 6 -7.15 -8.46 5.68
CA LYS A 6 -6.50 -8.92 6.90
C LYS A 6 -5.15 -8.20 7.09
N PRO A 7 -4.63 -8.13 8.33
CA PRO A 7 -3.32 -7.53 8.59
C PRO A 7 -2.19 -8.13 7.76
N GLU A 8 -2.21 -9.45 7.53
CA GLU A 8 -1.17 -10.13 6.75
C GLU A 8 -1.23 -9.73 5.27
N GLU A 9 -2.44 -9.63 4.71
CA GLU A 9 -2.67 -9.18 3.33
C GLU A 9 -2.26 -7.71 3.17
N HIS A 10 -2.50 -6.88 4.18
CA HIS A 10 -2.05 -5.50 4.21
C HIS A 10 -0.52 -5.40 4.20
N GLU A 11 0.18 -6.14 5.05
CA GLU A 11 1.64 -6.15 5.10
C GLU A 11 2.26 -6.61 3.79
N GLU A 12 1.70 -7.65 3.14
CA GLU A 12 2.16 -8.09 1.83
C GLU A 12 2.00 -7.01 0.75
N ILE A 13 0.87 -6.27 0.77
CA ILE A 13 0.65 -5.14 -0.14
C ILE A 13 1.67 -4.03 0.12
N VAL A 14 1.91 -3.65 1.38
CA VAL A 14 2.88 -2.62 1.74
C VAL A 14 4.29 -3.00 1.27
N ASN A 15 4.71 -4.25 1.50
CA ASN A 15 6.00 -4.76 1.07
C ASN A 15 6.14 -4.75 -0.47
N ALA A 16 5.08 -5.13 -1.19
CA ALA A 16 5.07 -5.08 -2.65
C ALA A 16 5.17 -3.64 -3.18
N VAL A 17 4.47 -2.68 -2.55
CA VAL A 17 4.57 -1.25 -2.89
C VAL A 17 5.98 -0.71 -2.63
N ALA A 18 6.58 -1.03 -1.48
CA ALA A 18 7.93 -0.60 -1.12
C ALA A 18 8.99 -1.18 -2.07
N ALA A 19 8.78 -2.39 -2.60
CA ALA A 19 9.62 -3.01 -3.60
C ALA A 19 9.38 -2.47 -5.04
N GLY A 20 8.40 -1.59 -5.24
CA GLY A 20 8.03 -1.07 -6.56
C GLY A 20 7.15 -2.02 -7.39
N ASP A 21 6.71 -3.15 -6.85
CA ASP A 21 5.88 -4.15 -7.52
C ASP A 21 4.38 -3.83 -7.37
N ARG A 22 3.93 -2.83 -8.13
CA ARG A 22 2.53 -2.39 -8.14
C ARG A 22 1.56 -3.46 -8.68
N ILE A 23 1.99 -4.32 -9.59
CA ILE A 23 1.11 -5.35 -10.17
C ILE A 23 0.78 -6.39 -9.10
N LYS A 24 1.79 -6.86 -8.38
CA LYS A 24 1.58 -7.78 -7.25
C LYS A 24 0.69 -7.17 -6.17
N ALA A 25 0.95 -5.92 -5.79
CA ALA A 25 0.14 -5.20 -4.81
C ALA A 25 -1.34 -5.07 -5.23
N LEU A 26 -1.61 -4.79 -6.51
CA LEU A 26 -2.97 -4.76 -7.06
C LEU A 26 -3.65 -6.12 -6.99
N ASN A 27 -2.93 -7.18 -7.41
CA ASN A 27 -3.48 -8.54 -7.43
C ASN A 27 -3.85 -9.03 -6.04
N ILE A 28 -3.02 -8.75 -5.01
CA ILE A 28 -3.33 -9.11 -3.62
C ILE A 28 -4.58 -8.36 -3.16
N TYR A 29 -4.65 -7.04 -3.37
CA TYR A 29 -5.81 -6.24 -2.98
C TYR A 29 -7.11 -6.75 -3.63
N LEU A 30 -7.08 -6.96 -4.95
CA LEU A 30 -8.26 -7.42 -5.70
C LEU A 30 -8.72 -8.81 -5.25
N SER A 31 -7.77 -9.72 -5.03
CA SER A 31 -8.07 -11.09 -4.58
C SER A 31 -8.64 -11.12 -3.16
N ALA A 32 -8.14 -10.25 -2.27
CA ALA A 32 -8.55 -10.22 -0.88
C ALA A 32 -9.90 -9.52 -0.66
N THR A 33 -10.16 -8.44 -1.42
CA THR A 33 -11.32 -7.57 -1.19
C THR A 33 -12.49 -7.83 -2.13
N GLU A 34 -12.28 -8.58 -3.21
CA GLU A 34 -13.19 -8.67 -4.37
C GLU A 34 -13.59 -7.26 -4.89
N GLY A 35 -12.71 -6.28 -4.69
CA GLY A 35 -12.91 -4.89 -5.07
C GLY A 35 -12.73 -4.64 -6.56
N ASN A 36 -12.96 -3.40 -6.98
CA ASN A 36 -12.67 -2.98 -8.35
C ASN A 36 -11.25 -2.40 -8.47
N LEU A 37 -10.78 -2.28 -9.72
CA LEU A 37 -9.45 -1.77 -10.02
C LEU A 37 -9.21 -0.34 -9.50
N THR A 38 -10.23 0.53 -9.56
CA THR A 38 -10.14 1.92 -9.11
C THR A 38 -9.87 2.00 -7.61
N ASP A 39 -10.57 1.21 -6.80
CA ASP A 39 -10.37 1.15 -5.35
C ASP A 39 -8.97 0.65 -5.02
N ALA A 40 -8.50 -0.38 -5.72
CA ALA A 40 -7.16 -0.93 -5.54
C ALA A 40 -6.08 0.12 -5.88
N GLN A 41 -6.21 0.81 -7.01
CA GLN A 41 -5.28 1.86 -7.42
C GLN A 41 -5.23 3.02 -6.42
N ASN A 42 -6.39 3.47 -5.94
CA ASN A 42 -6.47 4.53 -4.94
C ASN A 42 -5.79 4.11 -3.63
N TYR A 43 -6.03 2.89 -3.18
CA TYR A 43 -5.41 2.33 -1.99
C TYR A 43 -3.88 2.32 -2.09
N LEU A 44 -3.32 1.81 -3.19
CA LEU A 44 -1.87 1.79 -3.40
C LEU A 44 -1.26 3.18 -3.51
N ARG A 45 -1.97 4.14 -4.11
CA ARG A 45 -1.53 5.53 -4.17
C ARG A 45 -1.43 6.13 -2.78
N THR A 46 -2.40 5.88 -1.91
CA THR A 46 -2.35 6.31 -0.51
C THR A 46 -1.18 5.69 0.24
N LEU A 47 -0.89 4.40 0.02
CA LEU A 47 0.28 3.76 0.63
C LEU A 47 1.60 4.38 0.16
N SER A 48 1.72 4.63 -1.14
CA SER A 48 2.91 5.27 -1.72
C SER A 48 3.13 6.67 -1.13
N ALA A 49 2.06 7.48 -1.06
CA ALA A 49 2.13 8.83 -0.49
C ALA A 49 2.48 8.83 1.01
N LYS A 50 1.95 7.87 1.79
CA LYS A 50 2.32 7.71 3.20
C LYS A 50 3.78 7.33 3.38
N ALA A 51 4.32 6.49 2.50
CA ALA A 51 5.73 6.14 2.53
C ALA A 51 6.63 7.37 2.27
N GLU A 52 6.30 8.20 1.28
CA GLU A 52 7.03 9.44 0.98
C GLU A 52 7.01 10.45 2.14
N VAL A 53 5.85 10.58 2.81
CA VAL A 53 5.72 11.43 4.01
C VAL A 53 6.57 10.87 5.17
N ALA A 54 6.50 9.57 5.42
CA ALA A 54 7.27 8.92 6.48
C ALA A 54 8.80 9.01 6.24
N GLU A 55 9.24 8.94 4.98
CA GLU A 55 10.65 9.16 4.63
C GLU A 55 11.07 10.62 4.83
N SER A 56 10.19 11.57 4.49
CA SER A 56 10.43 12.99 4.69
C SER A 56 10.53 13.36 6.18
N GLU A 57 9.67 12.79 7.03
CA GLU A 57 9.70 13.00 8.49
C GLU A 57 10.97 12.40 9.13
N ARG A 58 11.41 11.21 8.69
CA ARG A 58 12.68 10.62 9.16
C ARG A 58 13.92 11.44 8.80
N PHE A 59 13.88 12.15 7.68
CA PHE A 59 14.99 13.03 7.27
C PHE A 59 15.10 14.29 8.15
N VAL A 60 13.98 14.79 8.66
CA VAL A 60 13.95 15.96 9.56
C VAL A 60 14.53 15.63 10.94
N GLU A 61 14.23 14.45 11.49
CA GLU A 61 14.69 14.06 12.84
C GLU A 61 16.21 13.77 12.91
N LYS A 62 16.82 13.32 11.80
CA LYS A 62 18.27 13.04 11.74
C LYS A 62 19.16 14.27 11.52
N SER A 63 18.56 15.42 11.23
CA SER A 63 19.28 16.64 10.85
C SER A 63 19.23 17.74 11.93
N GLY A 64 18.66 17.45 13.10
CA GLY A 64 18.53 18.35 14.25
C GLY A 64 19.58 18.13 15.32
#